data_AF-A0A960FU88-F1
#
_entry.id   AF-A0A960FU88-F1
#
_cell.length_a   1.000
_cell.length_b   1.000
_cell.length_c   1.000
_cell.angle_alpha   90.00
_cell.angle_beta   90.00
_cell.angle_gamma   90.00
#
_symmetry.space_group_name_H-M   'P 1'
#
loop_
_entity.id
_entity.type
_entity.pdbx_description
1 polymer ?
#
loop_
_entity_poly.entity_id
_entity_poly.type
_entity_poly.pdbx_seq_one_letter_code
_entity_poly.pdbx_strand_id
1 'polypeptide(L)'
;PGLVPQPLPDRLDSGCRDDLLTVDGEPVALRYRGTAEDALAGEALDVTRCGAGADERLALDAATHEVASTPGATTGLDVDRVVLSNAAAADALATPTPAGPDVAVEGGRTHQTVTVGPCPQGCWLDQGVGWNPGWSATVDGQSLGEPELVSGGMNGWFLPANDQPTTVELRWRAQRWTWLGLAVSLVAVLGCIVLALLDRRRAPAVGAPSGDDEPTLAWPWGPDDRRHHVVWAAATVAAAVIVAPVWGVVALAVTLPLVLARRSRLVAAVGLAGLALVTAAVVVRQARLDSLAGFGWVSTVAAAHRPALTMVVLVVAAALPALPAPPRQAATLPGSPSEPGGAPG
;
A
#
# COMPACT_ATOMS: atom_id res chain seq x y z
N PRO A 1 -51.40 -33.35 -3.91
CA PRO A 1 -51.77 -32.00 -3.42
C PRO A 1 -50.52 -31.27 -2.89
N GLY A 2 -50.01 -30.32 -3.66
CA GLY A 2 -48.85 -29.52 -3.27
C GLY A 2 -49.27 -28.40 -2.32
N LEU A 3 -48.43 -28.11 -1.32
CA LEU A 3 -48.59 -26.91 -0.49
C LEU A 3 -48.41 -25.69 -1.37
N VAL A 4 -49.48 -24.91 -1.55
CA VAL A 4 -49.39 -23.61 -2.20
C VAL A 4 -48.79 -22.65 -1.17
N PRO A 5 -47.65 -21.98 -1.45
CA PRO A 5 -47.11 -20.97 -0.56
C PRO A 5 -48.18 -19.91 -0.30
N GLN A 6 -48.37 -19.55 0.96
CA GLN A 6 -49.20 -18.39 1.26
C GLN A 6 -48.55 -17.17 0.62
N PRO A 7 -49.32 -16.32 -0.08
CA PRO A 7 -48.78 -15.07 -0.58
C PRO A 7 -48.27 -14.25 0.61
N LEU A 8 -47.07 -13.70 0.46
CA LEU A 8 -46.51 -12.78 1.44
C LEU A 8 -47.43 -11.56 1.56
N PRO A 9 -47.62 -11.03 2.78
CA PRO A 9 -48.37 -9.80 2.94
C PRO A 9 -47.62 -8.64 2.28
N ASP A 10 -48.32 -7.80 1.53
CA ASP A 10 -47.70 -6.64 0.86
C ASP A 10 -47.06 -5.66 1.87
N ARG A 11 -47.63 -5.60 3.07
CA ARG A 11 -47.17 -4.76 4.18
C ARG A 11 -46.61 -5.63 5.31
N LEU A 12 -45.44 -5.22 5.79
CA LEU A 12 -44.84 -5.76 7.01
C LEU A 12 -45.15 -4.82 8.17
N ASP A 13 -45.70 -5.37 9.24
CA ASP A 13 -45.77 -4.73 10.54
C ASP A 13 -45.48 -5.81 11.59
N SER A 14 -44.35 -5.68 12.28
CA SER A 14 -43.90 -6.69 13.22
C SER A 14 -44.71 -6.74 14.52
N GLY A 15 -45.61 -5.76 14.75
CA GLY A 15 -46.03 -5.43 16.10
C GLY A 15 -44.85 -4.97 16.96
N CYS A 16 -45.05 -4.93 18.27
CA CYS A 16 -43.98 -4.59 19.21
C CYS A 16 -43.17 -5.84 19.55
N ARG A 17 -41.88 -5.83 19.24
CA ARG A 17 -40.93 -6.93 19.46
C ARG A 17 -39.81 -6.49 20.39
N ASP A 18 -39.34 -7.40 21.23
CA ASP A 18 -38.32 -7.17 22.26
C ASP A 18 -37.10 -8.09 22.09
N ASP A 19 -37.00 -8.80 20.96
CA ASP A 19 -36.03 -9.87 20.72
C ASP A 19 -34.83 -9.46 19.84
N LEU A 20 -34.76 -8.19 19.40
CA LEU A 20 -33.82 -7.73 18.37
C LEU A 20 -32.62 -6.95 18.89
N LEU A 21 -32.82 -6.13 19.92
CA LEU A 21 -31.80 -5.24 20.45
C LEU A 21 -31.89 -5.24 21.98
N THR A 22 -30.74 -5.35 22.63
CA THR A 22 -30.62 -5.21 24.08
C THR A 22 -29.63 -4.11 24.42
N VAL A 23 -29.86 -3.45 25.56
CA VAL A 23 -28.92 -2.55 26.20
C VAL A 23 -28.68 -3.08 27.61
N ASP A 24 -27.43 -3.44 27.91
CA ASP A 24 -27.04 -4.11 29.18
C ASP A 24 -27.85 -5.38 29.48
N GLY A 25 -28.24 -6.11 28.43
CA GLY A 25 -29.08 -7.30 28.52
C GLY A 25 -30.58 -7.03 28.64
N GLU A 26 -30.99 -5.78 28.89
CA GLU A 26 -32.40 -5.39 28.92
C GLU A 26 -32.92 -5.15 27.49
N PRO A 27 -34.08 -5.71 27.12
CA PRO A 27 -34.58 -5.62 25.76
C PRO A 27 -35.12 -4.22 25.43
N VAL A 28 -34.80 -3.75 24.24
CA VAL A 28 -35.37 -2.54 23.66
C VAL A 28 -36.53 -2.94 22.75
N ALA A 29 -37.74 -2.63 23.19
CA ALA A 29 -38.94 -2.94 22.43
C ALA A 29 -39.10 -2.01 21.21
N LEU A 30 -39.18 -2.61 20.02
CA LEU A 30 -39.16 -1.95 18.72
C LEU A 30 -40.29 -2.49 17.81
N ARG A 31 -40.86 -1.61 16.99
CA ARG A 31 -41.83 -1.93 15.94
C ARG A 31 -41.26 -1.52 14.59
N TYR A 32 -41.33 -2.45 13.64
CA TYR A 32 -40.81 -2.32 12.29
C TYR A 32 -41.97 -2.28 11.31
N ARG A 33 -41.96 -1.31 10.39
CA ARG A 33 -42.97 -1.16 9.35
C ARG A 33 -42.34 -0.94 7.98
N GLY A 34 -42.95 -1.52 6.95
CA GLY A 34 -42.50 -1.35 5.57
C GLY A 34 -43.31 -2.21 4.60
N THR A 35 -42.74 -2.51 3.44
CA THR A 35 -43.29 -3.51 2.52
C THR A 35 -42.49 -4.81 2.63
N ALA A 36 -43.10 -5.94 2.29
CA ALA A 36 -42.37 -7.20 2.22
C ALA A 36 -41.32 -7.20 1.10
N GLU A 37 -41.56 -6.45 0.03
CA GLU A 37 -40.61 -6.25 -1.06
C GLU A 37 -39.34 -5.54 -0.57
N ASP A 38 -39.48 -4.40 0.11
CA ASP A 38 -38.35 -3.65 0.69
C ASP A 38 -37.56 -4.52 1.67
N ALA A 39 -38.26 -5.24 2.55
CA ALA A 39 -37.61 -6.11 3.53
C ALA A 39 -36.79 -7.24 2.88
N LEU A 40 -37.31 -7.85 1.81
CA LEU A 40 -36.60 -8.90 1.07
C LEU A 40 -35.46 -8.36 0.20
N ALA A 41 -35.56 -7.10 -0.24
CA ALA A 41 -34.49 -6.40 -0.95
C ALA A 41 -33.37 -5.92 -0.02
N GLY A 42 -33.56 -6.00 1.31
CA GLY A 42 -32.60 -5.47 2.30
C GLY A 42 -32.66 -3.95 2.44
N GLU A 43 -33.76 -3.33 2.03
CA GLU A 43 -33.98 -1.89 2.14
C GLU A 43 -34.36 -1.49 3.58
N ALA A 44 -34.16 -0.21 3.90
CA ALA A 44 -34.43 0.31 5.24
C ALA A 44 -35.93 0.25 5.59
N LEU A 45 -36.25 -0.30 6.76
CA LEU A 45 -37.59 -0.30 7.35
C LEU A 45 -37.77 0.88 8.31
N ASP A 46 -39.01 1.35 8.48
CA ASP A 46 -39.36 2.32 9.51
C ASP A 46 -39.30 1.64 10.89
N VAL A 47 -38.52 2.20 11.81
CA VAL A 47 -38.28 1.62 13.14
C VAL A 47 -38.66 2.63 14.21
N THR A 48 -39.54 2.22 15.10
CA THR A 48 -39.99 3.04 16.23
C THR A 48 -39.89 2.26 17.53
N ARG A 49 -39.53 2.94 18.64
CA ARG A 49 -39.70 2.33 19.97
C ARG A 49 -41.18 2.15 20.26
N CYS A 50 -41.51 1.09 20.97
CA CYS A 50 -42.89 0.75 21.32
C CYS A 50 -42.95 0.16 22.74
N GLY A 51 -44.17 -0.05 23.25
CA GLY A 51 -44.36 -0.60 24.59
C GLY A 51 -44.16 0.43 25.70
N ALA A 52 -43.91 -0.07 26.91
CA ALA A 52 -43.70 0.78 28.07
C ALA A 52 -42.39 1.58 27.93
N GLY A 53 -42.43 2.88 28.23
CA GLY A 53 -41.26 3.76 28.11
C GLY A 53 -40.85 4.10 26.67
N ALA A 54 -41.72 3.86 25.67
CA ALA A 54 -41.44 4.20 24.27
C ALA A 54 -41.12 5.69 24.06
N ASP A 55 -41.78 6.56 24.83
CA ASP A 55 -41.60 8.02 24.79
C ASP A 55 -40.45 8.51 25.71
N GLU A 56 -39.86 7.60 26.50
CA GLU A 56 -38.79 7.93 27.42
C GLU A 56 -37.43 7.81 26.74
N ARG A 57 -36.54 8.75 27.06
CA ARG A 57 -35.14 8.67 26.61
C ARG A 57 -34.44 7.56 27.37
N LEU A 58 -33.60 6.80 26.67
CA LEU A 58 -32.72 5.82 27.30
C LEU A 58 -31.76 6.56 28.25
N ALA A 59 -31.85 6.27 29.54
CA ALA A 59 -30.95 6.79 30.55
C ALA A 59 -29.78 5.83 30.73
N LEU A 60 -28.56 6.33 30.53
CA LEU A 60 -27.32 5.58 30.72
C LEU A 60 -26.45 6.33 31.71
N ASP A 61 -25.86 5.60 32.64
CA ASP A 61 -24.93 6.16 33.61
C ASP A 61 -23.55 6.40 32.97
N ALA A 62 -22.65 7.07 33.71
CA ALA A 62 -21.26 7.21 33.29
C ALA A 62 -20.49 5.90 33.51
N ALA A 63 -20.74 4.90 32.66
CA ALA A 63 -20.14 3.57 32.73
C ALA A 63 -19.95 2.95 31.34
N THR A 64 -19.39 1.74 31.29
CA THR A 64 -19.41 0.91 30.09
C THR A 64 -20.79 0.26 29.97
N HIS A 65 -21.41 0.45 28.81
CA HIS A 65 -22.69 -0.14 28.46
C HIS A 65 -22.53 -1.05 27.24
N GLU A 66 -23.28 -2.16 27.21
CA GLU A 66 -23.28 -3.09 26.09
C GLU A 66 -24.55 -2.88 25.26
N VAL A 67 -24.38 -2.74 23.94
CA VAL A 67 -25.49 -2.75 22.99
C VAL A 67 -25.30 -3.95 22.08
N ALA A 68 -26.23 -4.90 22.14
CA ALA A 68 -26.13 -6.14 21.41
C ALA A 68 -27.38 -6.38 20.57
N SER A 69 -27.19 -6.78 19.32
CA SER A 69 -28.27 -7.27 18.45
C SER A 69 -28.32 -8.79 18.48
N THR A 70 -29.53 -9.33 18.35
CA THR A 70 -29.72 -10.76 18.13
C THR A 70 -29.47 -11.07 16.64
N PRO A 71 -28.74 -12.16 16.30
CA PRO A 71 -28.48 -12.50 14.90
C PRO A 71 -29.77 -12.64 14.06
N GLY A 72 -29.79 -12.09 12.85
CA GLY A 72 -30.97 -12.12 11.98
C GLY A 72 -31.43 -13.52 11.58
N ALA A 73 -30.53 -14.52 11.59
CA ALA A 73 -30.91 -15.92 11.42
C ALA A 73 -31.86 -16.45 12.51
N THR A 74 -31.91 -15.77 13.67
CA THR A 74 -32.80 -16.11 14.80
C THR A 74 -34.10 -15.31 14.75
N THR A 75 -34.02 -14.01 14.47
CA THR A 75 -35.15 -13.07 14.55
C THR A 75 -35.86 -12.83 13.22
N GLY A 76 -35.24 -13.21 12.10
CA GLY A 76 -35.64 -12.89 10.74
C GLY A 76 -35.28 -11.47 10.27
N LEU A 77 -34.59 -10.66 11.10
CA LEU A 77 -34.19 -9.29 10.78
C LEU A 77 -32.76 -9.03 11.29
N ASP A 78 -31.90 -8.52 10.42
CA ASP A 78 -30.56 -8.06 10.81
C ASP A 78 -30.58 -6.57 11.20
N VAL A 79 -29.88 -6.23 12.27
CA VAL A 79 -29.68 -4.84 12.69
C VAL A 79 -28.46 -4.27 11.99
N ASP A 80 -28.68 -3.46 10.95
CA ASP A 80 -27.59 -2.85 10.16
C ASP A 80 -26.94 -1.66 10.88
N ARG A 81 -27.74 -0.81 11.52
CA ARG A 81 -27.23 0.42 12.17
C ARG A 81 -27.98 0.74 13.46
N VAL A 82 -27.21 1.01 14.51
CA VAL A 82 -27.70 1.61 15.75
C VAL A 82 -27.12 3.01 15.88
N VAL A 83 -27.99 4.01 16.09
CA VAL A 83 -27.59 5.39 16.33
C VAL A 83 -28.03 5.80 17.71
N LEU A 84 -27.07 6.04 18.60
CA LEU A 84 -27.32 6.63 19.92
C LEU A 84 -27.09 8.14 19.82
N SER A 85 -28.16 8.92 19.96
CA SER A 85 -28.10 10.38 19.94
C SER A 85 -28.62 10.96 21.26
N ASN A 86 -28.11 12.14 21.62
CA ASN A 86 -28.63 12.94 22.72
C ASN A 86 -29.41 14.14 22.16
N ALA A 87 -30.05 14.91 23.04
CA ALA A 87 -30.84 16.07 22.63
C ALA A 87 -30.00 17.09 21.84
N ALA A 88 -28.82 17.44 22.33
CA ALA A 88 -27.93 18.39 21.67
C ALA A 88 -27.50 17.95 20.26
N ALA A 89 -27.19 16.66 20.08
CA ALA A 89 -26.84 16.09 18.78
C ALA A 89 -28.05 16.06 17.84
N ALA A 90 -29.24 15.72 18.34
CA ALA A 90 -30.47 15.76 17.55
C ALA A 90 -30.79 17.18 17.08
N ASP A 91 -30.65 18.18 17.96
CA ASP A 91 -30.86 19.59 17.61
C ASP A 91 -29.83 20.08 16.57
N ALA A 92 -28.57 19.66 16.71
CA ALA A 92 -27.53 19.97 15.74
C ALA A 92 -27.82 19.34 14.37
N LEU A 93 -28.32 18.11 14.32
CA LEU A 93 -28.69 17.41 13.08
C LEU A 93 -29.98 17.98 12.44
N ALA A 94 -30.90 18.49 13.26
CA ALA A 94 -32.11 19.13 12.79
C ALA A 94 -31.86 20.54 12.24
N THR A 95 -30.74 21.17 12.61
CA THR A 95 -30.35 22.47 12.09
C THR A 95 -29.95 22.33 10.62
N PRO A 96 -30.62 23.02 9.68
CA PRO A 96 -30.27 22.97 8.28
C PRO A 96 -28.81 23.37 8.07
N THR A 97 -28.06 22.54 7.33
CA THR A 97 -26.69 22.90 6.95
C THR A 97 -26.74 24.13 6.05
N PRO A 98 -26.03 25.23 6.39
CA PRO A 98 -25.93 26.37 5.51
C PRO A 98 -25.39 25.94 4.15
N ALA A 99 -25.87 26.59 3.07
CA ALA A 99 -25.24 26.40 1.77
C ALA A 99 -23.76 26.81 1.88
N GLY A 100 -22.87 25.94 1.41
CA GLY A 100 -21.45 26.25 1.32
C GLY A 100 -21.18 27.37 0.30
N PRO A 101 -20.01 28.00 0.35
CA PRO A 101 -19.59 28.95 -0.68
C PRO A 101 -19.53 28.27 -2.06
N ASP A 102 -19.75 29.04 -3.12
CA ASP A 102 -19.50 28.56 -4.48
C ASP A 102 -18.03 28.18 -4.64
N VAL A 103 -17.75 27.04 -5.27
CA VAL A 103 -16.38 26.55 -5.49
C VAL A 103 -16.16 26.29 -6.98
N ALA A 104 -15.15 26.94 -7.56
CA ALA A 104 -14.65 26.65 -8.89
C ALA A 104 -13.27 26.01 -8.80
N VAL A 105 -13.04 24.94 -9.56
CA VAL A 105 -11.76 24.21 -9.55
C VAL A 105 -11.22 24.14 -10.97
N GLU A 106 -9.98 24.57 -11.13
CA GLU A 106 -9.20 24.45 -12.36
C GLU A 106 -7.93 23.62 -12.12
N GLY A 107 -7.39 23.00 -13.18
CA GLY A 107 -6.14 22.25 -13.12
C GLY A 107 -6.29 20.74 -13.28
N GLY A 108 -5.39 19.98 -12.64
CA GLY A 108 -5.26 18.54 -12.85
C GLY A 108 -4.57 17.79 -11.70
N ARG A 109 -3.92 16.67 -12.02
CA ARG A 109 -3.51 15.65 -11.04
C ARG A 109 -2.47 16.09 -10.01
N THR A 110 -1.63 17.08 -10.34
CA THR A 110 -0.52 17.52 -9.49
C THR A 110 -0.57 19.00 -9.11
N HIS A 111 -1.58 19.71 -9.63
CA HIS A 111 -1.77 21.14 -9.44
C HIS A 111 -3.25 21.46 -9.61
N GLN A 112 -3.85 22.13 -8.63
CA GLN A 112 -5.23 22.61 -8.70
C GLN A 112 -5.28 24.06 -8.23
N THR A 113 -6.03 24.89 -8.94
CA THR A 113 -6.36 26.24 -8.51
C THR A 113 -7.83 26.22 -8.12
N VAL A 114 -8.12 26.49 -6.85
CA VAL A 114 -9.47 26.44 -6.29
C VAL A 114 -9.89 27.85 -5.92
N THR A 115 -10.94 28.35 -6.55
CA THR A 115 -11.56 29.63 -6.19
C THR A 115 -12.76 29.35 -5.31
N VAL A 116 -12.65 29.70 -4.03
CA VAL A 116 -13.72 29.59 -3.05
C VAL A 116 -14.41 30.95 -2.93
N GLY A 117 -15.73 30.99 -3.01
CA GLY A 117 -16.53 32.20 -2.81
C GLY A 117 -16.37 32.81 -1.40
N PRO A 118 -16.99 33.97 -1.15
CA PRO A 118 -16.93 34.63 0.16
C PRO A 118 -17.30 33.70 1.31
N CYS A 119 -16.51 33.78 2.37
CA CYS A 119 -16.62 32.93 3.55
C CYS A 119 -16.45 33.78 4.82
N PRO A 120 -17.45 34.59 5.20
CA PRO A 120 -17.33 35.63 6.23
C PRO A 120 -17.08 35.09 7.66
N GLN A 121 -17.33 33.82 7.89
CA GLN A 121 -17.11 33.15 9.19
C GLN A 121 -15.87 32.25 9.18
N GLY A 122 -15.18 32.15 8.04
CA GLY A 122 -14.17 31.13 7.78
C GLY A 122 -14.82 29.78 7.47
N CYS A 123 -14.09 28.93 6.75
CA CYS A 123 -14.57 27.63 6.30
C CYS A 123 -13.42 26.68 6.06
N TRP A 124 -13.74 25.40 6.05
CA TRP A 124 -12.84 24.36 5.61
C TRP A 124 -12.91 24.18 4.10
N LEU A 125 -11.75 24.25 3.45
CA LEU A 125 -11.57 23.74 2.11
C LEU A 125 -11.34 22.23 2.21
N ASP A 126 -12.30 21.43 1.77
CA ASP A 126 -12.12 20.00 1.51
C ASP A 126 -11.67 19.81 0.05
N GLN A 127 -10.51 19.20 -0.16
CA GLN A 127 -9.98 18.96 -1.51
C GLN A 127 -10.75 17.88 -2.28
N GLY A 128 -11.49 17.00 -1.58
CA GLY A 128 -12.10 15.81 -2.16
C GLY A 128 -11.08 14.76 -2.63
N VAL A 129 -9.83 14.86 -2.15
CA VAL A 129 -8.75 13.90 -2.42
C VAL A 129 -8.29 13.33 -1.09
N GLY A 130 -8.08 12.00 -1.07
CA GLY A 130 -7.67 11.28 0.13
C GLY A 130 -6.44 11.90 0.81
N TRP A 131 -6.47 11.90 2.14
CA TRP A 131 -5.49 12.57 2.97
C TRP A 131 -4.07 12.11 2.64
N ASN A 132 -3.19 13.09 2.36
CA ASN A 132 -1.79 12.84 2.08
C ASN A 132 -0.93 14.12 2.30
N PRO A 133 0.10 14.07 3.16
CA PRO A 133 0.96 15.21 3.47
C PRO A 133 1.85 15.67 2.29
N GLY A 134 1.83 14.94 1.18
CA GLY A 134 2.48 15.34 -0.07
C GLY A 134 1.82 16.56 -0.74
N TRP A 135 0.56 16.85 -0.43
CA TRP A 135 -0.11 18.07 -0.88
C TRP A 135 0.30 19.30 -0.04
N SER A 136 0.25 20.46 -0.66
CA SER A 136 0.42 21.76 0.00
C SER A 136 -0.55 22.77 -0.59
N ALA A 137 -1.08 23.65 0.25
CA ALA A 137 -1.94 24.74 -0.14
C ALA A 137 -1.29 26.11 0.13
N THR A 138 -1.51 27.05 -0.78
CA THR A 138 -1.10 28.45 -0.62
C THR A 138 -2.18 29.42 -1.06
N VAL A 139 -2.31 30.56 -0.39
CA VAL A 139 -3.12 31.71 -0.80
C VAL A 139 -2.17 32.89 -0.97
N ASP A 140 -2.19 33.55 -2.13
CA ASP A 140 -1.28 34.66 -2.47
C ASP A 140 0.21 34.34 -2.21
N GLY A 141 0.60 33.07 -2.44
CA GLY A 141 1.94 32.56 -2.20
C GLY A 141 2.28 32.25 -0.73
N GLN A 142 1.40 32.55 0.22
CA GLN A 142 1.56 32.21 1.63
C GLN A 142 0.99 30.81 1.92
N SER A 143 1.73 29.99 2.65
CA SER A 143 1.29 28.63 2.97
C SER A 143 0.16 28.60 4.00
N LEU A 144 -0.83 27.74 3.76
CA LEU A 144 -1.89 27.42 4.73
C LEU A 144 -1.49 26.33 5.73
N GLY A 145 -0.21 25.90 5.73
CA GLY A 145 0.28 24.83 6.59
C GLY A 145 0.10 23.43 5.98
N GLU A 146 0.24 22.42 6.83
CA GLU A 146 0.05 21.01 6.46
C GLU A 146 -1.45 20.68 6.31
N PRO A 147 -1.82 19.73 5.44
CA PRO A 147 -3.21 19.29 5.31
C PRO A 147 -3.71 18.62 6.60
N GLU A 148 -4.88 19.04 7.06
CA GLU A 148 -5.63 18.37 8.12
C GLU A 148 -6.57 17.32 7.55
N LEU A 149 -6.91 16.32 8.36
CA LEU A 149 -7.86 15.27 7.97
C LEU A 149 -9.28 15.79 8.22
N VAL A 150 -10.01 16.04 7.14
CA VAL A 150 -11.42 16.47 7.17
C VAL A 150 -12.32 15.43 6.52
N SER A 151 -13.63 15.53 6.73
CA SER A 151 -14.66 14.70 6.06
C SER A 151 -14.39 13.19 6.12
N GLY A 152 -13.80 12.71 7.22
CA GLY A 152 -13.53 11.29 7.44
C GLY A 152 -12.35 10.71 6.63
N GLY A 153 -11.57 11.52 5.92
CA GLY A 153 -10.37 11.01 5.23
C GLY A 153 -9.79 11.87 4.10
N MET A 154 -10.21 13.12 3.95
CA MET A 154 -9.77 14.01 2.88
C MET A 154 -8.72 15.01 3.36
N ASN A 155 -7.92 15.56 2.43
CA ASN A 155 -7.09 16.72 2.74
C ASN A 155 -7.97 17.95 2.96
N GLY A 156 -7.70 18.69 4.04
CA GLY A 156 -8.37 19.94 4.32
C GLY A 156 -7.44 21.05 4.80
N TRP A 157 -7.86 22.29 4.54
CA TRP A 157 -7.23 23.49 5.06
C TRP A 157 -8.29 24.47 5.54
N PHE A 158 -8.06 25.10 6.69
CA PHE A 158 -8.94 26.16 7.16
C PHE A 158 -8.64 27.46 6.42
N LEU A 159 -9.67 28.04 5.82
CA LEU A 159 -9.66 29.37 5.24
C LEU A 159 -10.23 30.35 6.27
N PRO A 160 -9.45 31.35 6.73
CA PRO A 160 -9.95 32.39 7.62
C PRO A 160 -11.12 33.16 7.01
N ALA A 161 -11.87 33.85 7.88
CA ALA A 161 -12.97 34.72 7.48
C ALA A 161 -12.56 35.73 6.40
N ASN A 162 -13.28 35.73 5.28
CA ASN A 162 -13.05 36.63 4.17
C ASN A 162 -14.37 36.94 3.43
N ASP A 163 -14.66 38.22 3.21
CA ASP A 163 -15.85 38.67 2.47
C ASP A 163 -15.67 38.62 0.95
N GLN A 164 -14.45 38.32 0.48
CA GLN A 164 -14.11 38.20 -0.94
C GLN A 164 -13.79 36.75 -1.31
N PRO A 165 -13.93 36.37 -2.60
CA PRO A 165 -13.45 35.08 -3.07
C PRO A 165 -11.96 34.89 -2.78
N THR A 166 -11.59 33.68 -2.33
CA THR A 166 -10.22 33.30 -2.02
C THR A 166 -9.73 32.29 -3.04
N THR A 167 -8.60 32.58 -3.69
CA THR A 167 -7.96 31.63 -4.62
C THR A 167 -6.89 30.84 -3.89
N VAL A 168 -7.04 29.53 -3.88
CA VAL A 168 -6.15 28.57 -3.21
C VAL A 168 -5.41 27.75 -4.26
N GLU A 169 -4.09 27.79 -4.19
CA GLU A 169 -3.18 27.04 -5.05
C GLU A 169 -2.75 25.75 -4.34
N LEU A 170 -3.19 24.60 -4.86
CA LEU A 170 -2.90 23.28 -4.34
C LEU A 170 -1.85 22.58 -5.22
N ARG A 171 -0.79 22.05 -4.60
CA ARG A 171 0.32 21.40 -5.32
C ARG A 171 0.74 20.07 -4.71
N TRP A 172 0.93 19.08 -5.57
CA TRP A 172 1.50 17.78 -5.19
C TRP A 172 3.03 17.86 -5.18
N ARG A 173 3.62 18.00 -4.00
CA ARG A 173 5.07 18.19 -3.83
C ARG A 173 5.88 16.93 -4.12
N ALA A 174 5.29 15.74 -3.97
CA ALA A 174 6.04 14.50 -4.14
C ALA A 174 6.44 14.22 -5.60
N GLN A 175 5.77 14.86 -6.58
CA GLN A 175 6.09 14.70 -8.00
C GLN A 175 7.56 14.97 -8.33
N ARG A 176 8.22 15.89 -7.60
CA ARG A 176 9.64 16.25 -7.81
C ARG A 176 10.58 15.06 -7.63
N TRP A 177 10.26 14.16 -6.71
CA TRP A 177 11.08 12.99 -6.43
C TRP A 177 10.94 11.92 -7.52
N THR A 178 9.74 11.76 -8.06
CA THR A 178 9.50 10.92 -9.23
C THR A 178 10.29 11.43 -10.43
N TRP A 179 10.25 12.73 -10.70
CA TRP A 179 11.03 13.32 -11.80
C TRP A 179 12.54 13.14 -11.61
N LEU A 180 13.06 13.36 -10.41
CA LEU A 180 14.47 13.11 -10.10
C LEU A 180 14.84 11.63 -10.33
N GLY A 181 14.01 10.70 -9.85
CA GLY A 181 14.22 9.27 -10.06
C GLY A 181 14.22 8.86 -11.53
N LEU A 182 13.29 9.41 -12.33
CA LEU A 182 13.24 9.20 -13.77
C LEU A 182 14.48 9.78 -14.48
N ALA A 183 14.93 10.97 -14.09
CA ALA A 183 16.13 11.58 -14.64
C ALA A 183 17.39 10.74 -14.33
N VAL A 184 17.56 10.28 -13.09
CA VAL A 184 18.66 9.39 -12.70
C VAL A 184 18.60 8.08 -13.47
N SER A 185 17.42 7.50 -13.65
CA SER A 185 17.22 6.27 -14.42
C SER A 185 17.61 6.45 -15.89
N LEU A 186 17.21 7.57 -16.50
CA LEU A 186 17.57 7.91 -17.87
C LEU A 186 19.09 8.04 -18.02
N VAL A 187 19.76 8.74 -17.10
CA VAL A 187 21.23 8.86 -17.09
C VAL A 187 21.91 7.49 -16.96
N ALA A 188 21.40 6.61 -16.09
CA ALA A 188 21.93 5.26 -15.92
C ALA A 188 21.79 4.42 -17.20
N VAL A 189 20.63 4.47 -17.86
CA VAL A 189 20.39 3.78 -19.14
C VAL A 189 21.33 4.30 -20.22
N LEU A 190 21.45 5.62 -20.36
CA LEU A 190 22.38 6.23 -21.32
C LEU A 190 23.84 5.82 -21.02
N GLY A 191 24.24 5.79 -19.76
CA GLY A 191 25.54 5.28 -19.33
C GLY A 191 25.77 3.82 -19.74
N CYS A 192 24.77 2.95 -19.54
CA CYS A 192 24.85 1.55 -19.98
C CYS A 192 24.99 1.43 -21.50
N ILE A 193 24.22 2.22 -22.26
CA ILE A 193 24.33 2.25 -23.73
C ILE A 193 25.73 2.70 -24.16
N VAL A 194 26.27 3.75 -23.55
CA VAL A 194 27.63 4.22 -23.85
C VAL A 194 28.67 3.13 -23.55
N LEU A 195 28.58 2.47 -22.39
CA LEU A 195 29.48 1.37 -22.05
C LEU A 195 29.39 0.21 -23.04
N ALA A 196 28.17 -0.20 -23.43
CA ALA A 196 27.97 -1.25 -24.42
C ALA A 196 28.55 -0.87 -25.79
N LEU A 197 28.38 0.38 -26.23
CA LEU A 197 28.95 0.88 -27.48
C LEU A 197 30.48 0.97 -27.43
N LEU A 198 31.05 1.39 -26.29
CA LEU A 198 32.50 1.43 -26.08
C LEU A 198 33.10 0.03 -26.06
N ASP A 199 32.43 -0.94 -25.44
CA ASP A 199 32.85 -2.33 -25.39
C ASP A 199 32.83 -2.96 -26.80
N ARG A 200 31.74 -2.75 -27.55
CA ARG A 200 31.65 -3.18 -28.96
C ARG A 200 32.74 -2.59 -29.87
N ARG A 201 33.20 -1.37 -29.58
CA ARG A 201 34.31 -0.74 -30.31
C ARG A 201 35.69 -1.27 -29.91
N ARG A 202 35.81 -1.82 -28.70
CA ARG A 202 37.04 -2.44 -28.18
C ARG A 202 37.10 -3.93 -28.46
N ALA A 203 35.99 -4.56 -28.83
CA ALA A 203 35.94 -5.93 -29.27
C ALA A 203 36.75 -6.07 -30.59
N PRO A 204 37.84 -6.84 -30.61
CA PRO A 204 38.51 -7.17 -31.87
C PRO A 204 37.52 -7.93 -32.77
N ALA A 205 37.67 -7.78 -34.09
CA ALA A 205 36.93 -8.60 -35.06
C ALA A 205 37.09 -10.07 -34.66
N VAL A 206 35.96 -10.77 -34.46
CA VAL A 206 35.93 -12.16 -33.99
C VAL A 206 36.85 -13.01 -34.87
N GLY A 207 38.05 -13.30 -34.37
CA GLY A 207 38.89 -14.36 -34.91
C GLY A 207 38.24 -15.69 -34.57
N ALA A 208 38.40 -16.68 -35.45
CA ALA A 208 37.85 -18.02 -35.27
C ALA A 208 38.15 -18.55 -33.84
N PRO A 209 37.18 -19.22 -33.18
CA PRO A 209 37.37 -19.71 -31.82
C PRO A 209 38.63 -20.58 -31.74
N SER A 210 39.58 -20.17 -30.91
CA SER A 210 40.72 -21.01 -30.53
C SER A 210 40.18 -22.22 -29.77
N GLY A 211 40.66 -23.43 -30.09
CA GLY A 211 40.17 -24.71 -29.56
C GLY A 211 40.30 -24.92 -28.04
N ASP A 212 40.72 -23.91 -27.29
CA ASP A 212 40.84 -23.92 -25.82
C ASP A 212 39.55 -23.49 -25.09
N ASP A 213 38.51 -23.04 -25.81
CA ASP A 213 37.20 -22.70 -25.23
C ASP A 213 36.27 -23.94 -25.13
N GLU A 214 36.72 -25.01 -24.46
CA GLU A 214 35.84 -26.14 -24.16
C GLU A 214 34.96 -25.82 -22.94
N PRO A 215 33.62 -25.86 -23.05
CA PRO A 215 32.73 -25.57 -21.93
C PRO A 215 32.90 -26.61 -20.82
N THR A 216 33.35 -26.16 -19.64
CA THR A 216 33.51 -27.03 -18.47
C THR A 216 32.24 -27.08 -17.64
N LEU A 217 31.86 -28.29 -17.19
CA LEU A 217 30.75 -28.47 -16.25
C LEU A 217 31.16 -27.94 -14.86
N ALA A 218 30.55 -26.83 -14.44
CA ALA A 218 30.78 -26.24 -13.14
C ALA A 218 29.83 -26.82 -12.07
N TRP A 219 30.39 -27.24 -10.94
CA TRP A 219 29.60 -27.72 -9.80
C TRP A 219 28.74 -26.58 -9.21
N PRO A 220 27.43 -26.76 -9.01
CA PRO A 220 26.51 -25.72 -8.52
C PRO A 220 26.71 -25.33 -7.05
N TRP A 221 27.65 -25.93 -6.30
CA TRP A 221 28.06 -25.48 -4.95
C TRP A 221 29.57 -25.29 -4.79
N GLY A 222 30.30 -25.17 -5.90
CA GLY A 222 31.73 -24.86 -5.89
C GLY A 222 32.04 -23.44 -5.36
N PRO A 223 33.28 -23.19 -4.90
CA PRO A 223 33.69 -21.90 -4.38
C PRO A 223 33.69 -20.80 -5.45
N ASP A 224 33.36 -19.59 -5.04
CA ASP A 224 33.14 -18.47 -5.96
C ASP A 224 34.43 -17.83 -6.52
N ASP A 225 34.34 -17.33 -7.75
CA ASP A 225 35.35 -16.44 -8.33
C ASP A 225 35.34 -15.06 -7.62
N ARG A 226 36.49 -14.38 -7.56
CA ARG A 226 36.63 -13.04 -6.96
C ARG A 226 35.73 -11.97 -7.62
N ARG A 227 35.25 -12.21 -8.84
CA ARG A 227 34.28 -11.33 -9.53
C ARG A 227 32.94 -11.19 -8.79
N HIS A 228 32.61 -12.12 -7.90
CA HIS A 228 31.40 -12.06 -7.07
C HIS A 228 31.42 -10.88 -6.08
N HIS A 229 32.58 -10.33 -5.71
CA HIS A 229 32.67 -9.22 -4.76
C HIS A 229 31.96 -7.95 -5.25
N VAL A 230 31.96 -7.70 -6.57
CA VAL A 230 31.29 -6.53 -7.17
C VAL A 230 29.77 -6.65 -7.07
N VAL A 231 29.23 -7.86 -7.33
CA VAL A 231 27.79 -8.14 -7.22
C VAL A 231 27.30 -7.93 -5.79
N TRP A 232 28.05 -8.43 -4.81
CA TRP A 232 27.67 -8.30 -3.39
C TRP A 232 27.84 -6.88 -2.85
N ALA A 233 28.85 -6.14 -3.32
CA ALA A 233 28.96 -4.71 -3.03
C ALA A 233 27.74 -3.93 -3.58
N ALA A 234 27.35 -4.21 -4.83
CA ALA A 234 26.18 -3.60 -5.45
C ALA A 234 24.87 -3.98 -4.73
N ALA A 235 24.71 -5.24 -4.34
CA ALA A 235 23.54 -5.72 -3.60
C ALA A 235 23.42 -5.07 -2.21
N THR A 236 24.55 -4.87 -1.53
CA THR A 236 24.60 -4.17 -0.23
C THR A 236 24.16 -2.72 -0.37
N VAL A 237 24.66 -2.02 -1.39
CA VAL A 237 24.25 -0.64 -1.70
C VAL A 237 22.76 -0.60 -2.09
N ALA A 238 22.29 -1.55 -2.88
CA ALA A 238 20.87 -1.67 -3.24
C ALA A 238 19.98 -1.86 -2.01
N ALA A 239 20.36 -2.73 -1.06
CA ALA A 239 19.63 -2.90 0.19
C ALA A 239 19.60 -1.60 1.03
N ALA A 240 20.73 -0.88 1.11
CA ALA A 240 20.81 0.39 1.84
C ALA A 240 19.91 1.48 1.24
N VAL A 241 19.83 1.56 -0.09
CA VAL A 241 19.10 2.62 -0.80
C VAL A 241 17.62 2.27 -0.98
N ILE A 242 17.30 1.03 -1.35
CA ILE A 242 15.93 0.60 -1.69
C ILE A 242 15.13 0.23 -0.44
N VAL A 243 15.76 -0.38 0.56
CA VAL A 243 15.06 -0.88 1.75
C VAL A 243 15.15 0.12 2.91
N ALA A 244 16.35 0.30 3.45
CA ALA A 244 16.73 1.39 4.36
C ALA A 244 18.23 1.28 4.68
N PRO A 245 18.89 2.35 5.15
CA PRO A 245 20.31 2.31 5.51
C PRO A 245 20.67 1.19 6.49
N VAL A 246 19.84 0.98 7.53
CA VAL A 246 20.01 -0.11 8.51
C VAL A 246 19.94 -1.49 7.86
N TRP A 247 19.09 -1.68 6.86
CA TRP A 247 18.96 -2.96 6.16
C TRP A 247 20.13 -3.22 5.21
N GLY A 248 20.81 -2.17 4.74
CA GLY A 248 22.12 -2.28 4.10
C GLY A 248 23.17 -2.90 5.02
N VAL A 249 23.20 -2.48 6.30
CA VAL A 249 24.10 -3.05 7.31
C VAL A 249 23.76 -4.51 7.59
N VAL A 250 22.47 -4.85 7.72
CA VAL A 250 22.02 -6.24 7.89
C VAL A 250 22.43 -7.09 6.69
N ALA A 251 22.20 -6.62 5.47
CA ALA A 251 22.60 -7.31 4.25
C ALA A 251 24.13 -7.52 4.21
N LEU A 252 24.92 -6.51 4.56
CA LEU A 252 26.37 -6.62 4.65
C LEU A 252 26.80 -7.65 5.70
N ALA A 253 26.22 -7.60 6.90
CA ALA A 253 26.56 -8.52 7.99
C ALA A 253 26.30 -9.99 7.64
N VAL A 254 25.23 -10.26 6.88
CA VAL A 254 24.88 -11.60 6.40
C VAL A 254 25.76 -12.03 5.23
N THR A 255 25.99 -11.13 4.26
CA THR A 255 26.67 -11.47 3.00
C THR A 255 28.19 -11.53 3.15
N LEU A 256 28.79 -10.59 3.88
CA LEU A 256 30.24 -10.46 4.02
C LEU A 256 30.94 -11.76 4.47
N PRO A 257 30.52 -12.46 5.55
CA PRO A 257 31.18 -13.70 5.96
C PRO A 257 31.04 -14.81 4.91
N LEU A 258 29.88 -14.92 4.26
CA LEU A 258 29.61 -15.94 3.25
C LEU A 258 30.38 -15.67 1.95
N VAL A 259 30.58 -14.39 1.60
CA VAL A 259 31.39 -13.96 0.46
C VAL A 259 32.88 -14.14 0.74
N LEU A 260 33.36 -13.79 1.94
CA LEU A 260 34.75 -14.03 2.36
C LEU A 260 35.07 -15.53 2.42
N ALA A 261 34.11 -16.36 2.81
CA ALA A 261 34.21 -17.82 2.76
C ALA A 261 34.07 -18.42 1.35
N ARG A 262 33.81 -17.60 0.32
CA ARG A 262 33.56 -18.00 -1.08
C ARG A 262 32.38 -18.98 -1.22
N ARG A 263 31.33 -18.78 -0.40
CA ARG A 263 30.11 -19.59 -0.30
C ARG A 263 28.85 -18.76 -0.59
N SER A 264 28.88 -17.85 -1.56
CA SER A 264 27.79 -16.90 -1.82
C SER A 264 26.47 -17.56 -2.21
N ARG A 265 26.48 -18.81 -2.70
CA ARG A 265 25.25 -19.58 -2.97
C ARG A 265 24.46 -19.91 -1.69
N LEU A 266 25.12 -19.95 -0.53
CA LEU A 266 24.43 -20.04 0.77
C LEU A 266 23.62 -18.77 1.07
N VAL A 267 24.00 -17.63 0.50
CA VAL A 267 23.21 -16.39 0.64
C VAL A 267 21.85 -16.52 -0.04
N ALA A 268 21.77 -17.23 -1.16
CA ALA A 268 20.49 -17.54 -1.81
C ALA A 268 19.60 -18.39 -0.89
N ALA A 269 20.18 -19.42 -0.24
CA ALA A 269 19.45 -20.26 0.72
C ALA A 269 18.98 -19.45 1.94
N VAL A 270 19.82 -18.56 2.47
CA VAL A 270 19.44 -17.64 3.56
C VAL A 270 18.32 -16.70 3.12
N GLY A 271 18.40 -16.13 1.91
CA GLY A 271 17.36 -15.28 1.34
C GLY A 271 16.02 -16.00 1.19
N LEU A 272 16.03 -17.22 0.61
CA LEU A 272 14.82 -18.03 0.45
C LEU A 272 14.22 -18.46 1.80
N ALA A 273 15.05 -18.91 2.74
CA ALA A 273 14.60 -19.28 4.08
C ALA A 273 14.02 -18.09 4.83
N GLY A 274 14.68 -16.93 4.76
CA GLY A 274 14.18 -15.68 5.34
C GLY A 274 12.84 -15.25 4.73
N LEU A 275 12.69 -15.35 3.41
CA LEU A 275 11.43 -15.04 2.74
C LEU A 275 10.30 -15.98 3.21
N ALA A 276 10.56 -17.28 3.28
CA ALA A 276 9.60 -18.26 3.78
C ALA A 276 9.18 -17.98 5.23
N LEU A 277 10.14 -17.62 6.10
CA LEU A 277 9.87 -17.26 7.49
C LEU A 277 9.02 -15.99 7.62
N VAL A 278 9.33 -14.95 6.84
CA VAL A 278 8.54 -13.71 6.83
C VAL A 278 7.12 -13.97 6.34
N THR A 279 6.95 -14.75 5.28
CA THR A 279 5.63 -15.15 4.77
C THR A 279 4.85 -15.96 5.81
N ALA A 280 5.48 -16.95 6.45
CA ALA A 280 4.83 -17.74 7.49
C ALA A 280 4.41 -16.87 8.68
N ALA A 281 5.25 -15.91 9.11
CA ALA A 281 4.92 -14.98 10.17
C ALA A 281 3.71 -14.09 9.82
N VAL A 282 3.61 -13.63 8.56
CA VAL A 282 2.45 -12.87 8.07
C VAL A 282 1.19 -13.71 8.10
N VAL A 283 1.24 -14.95 7.58
CA VAL A 283 0.08 -15.87 7.56
C VAL A 283 -0.39 -16.20 8.98
N VAL A 284 0.54 -16.53 9.89
CA VAL A 284 0.20 -16.80 11.30
C VAL A 284 -0.41 -15.57 11.97
N ARG A 285 0.11 -14.37 11.67
CA ARG A 285 -0.43 -13.13 12.23
C ARG A 285 -1.83 -12.83 11.72
N GLN A 286 -2.09 -13.04 10.43
CA GLN A 286 -3.43 -12.87 9.84
C GLN A 286 -4.42 -13.93 10.33
N ALA A 287 -3.98 -15.17 10.57
CA ALA A 287 -4.84 -16.23 11.08
C ALA A 287 -5.19 -16.06 12.58
N ARG A 288 -4.37 -15.33 13.34
CA ARG A 288 -4.57 -15.10 14.79
C ARG A 288 -5.25 -13.79 15.13
N LEU A 289 -5.09 -12.78 14.27
CA LEU A 289 -5.77 -11.51 14.41
C LEU A 289 -6.96 -11.59 13.48
N ASP A 290 -8.17 -11.80 14.01
CA ASP A 290 -9.42 -11.63 13.28
C ASP A 290 -9.38 -10.25 12.63
N SER A 291 -8.92 -10.20 11.39
CA SER A 291 -8.47 -8.96 10.79
C SER A 291 -9.66 -8.02 10.74
N LEU A 292 -9.56 -6.90 11.47
CA LEU A 292 -10.58 -5.85 11.50
C LEU A 292 -11.10 -5.63 10.08
N ALA A 293 -12.42 -5.78 9.89
CA ALA A 293 -13.05 -5.48 8.61
C ALA A 293 -12.64 -4.06 8.17
N GLY A 294 -12.12 -3.91 6.95
CA GLY A 294 -11.63 -2.64 6.40
C GLY A 294 -10.12 -2.56 6.18
N PHE A 295 -9.57 -1.37 5.91
CA PHE A 295 -8.17 -1.18 5.49
C PHE A 295 -7.10 -1.40 6.58
N GLY A 296 -7.51 -1.63 7.84
CA GLY A 296 -6.60 -1.78 8.98
C GLY A 296 -5.65 -2.98 8.87
N TRP A 297 -6.03 -4.05 8.15
CA TRP A 297 -5.22 -5.27 8.01
C TRP A 297 -3.83 -5.01 7.40
N VAL A 298 -3.70 -4.05 6.48
CA VAL A 298 -2.42 -3.73 5.82
C VAL A 298 -1.40 -3.18 6.82
N SER A 299 -1.87 -2.39 7.79
CA SER A 299 -1.01 -1.82 8.83
C SER A 299 -0.40 -2.89 9.75
N THR A 300 -1.15 -3.98 9.99
CA THR A 300 -0.71 -5.07 10.87
C THR A 300 0.49 -5.83 10.33
N VAL A 301 0.69 -5.82 9.00
CA VAL A 301 1.79 -6.54 8.33
C VAL A 301 2.86 -5.61 7.76
N ALA A 302 2.73 -4.29 7.94
CA ALA A 302 3.67 -3.30 7.38
C ALA A 302 5.13 -3.52 7.81
N ALA A 303 5.35 -4.00 9.03
CA ALA A 303 6.69 -4.33 9.54
C ALA A 303 7.40 -5.45 8.75
N ALA A 304 6.66 -6.31 8.06
CA ALA A 304 7.21 -7.41 7.25
C ALA A 304 7.81 -6.94 5.92
N HIS A 305 7.50 -5.72 5.46
CA HIS A 305 7.92 -5.22 4.15
C HIS A 305 9.45 -5.13 3.99
N ARG A 306 10.12 -4.50 4.96
CA ARG A 306 11.59 -4.31 4.93
C ARG A 306 12.39 -5.63 4.98
N PRO A 307 12.09 -6.58 5.89
CA PRO A 307 12.78 -7.86 5.88
C PRO A 307 12.50 -8.64 4.59
N ALA A 308 11.26 -8.65 4.08
CA ALA A 308 10.93 -9.32 2.82
C ALA A 308 11.75 -8.77 1.64
N LEU A 309 11.80 -7.44 1.47
CA LEU A 309 12.60 -6.82 0.40
C LEU A 309 14.10 -7.11 0.53
N THR A 310 14.64 -7.12 1.75
CA THR A 310 16.05 -7.49 1.97
C THR A 310 16.32 -8.91 1.48
N MET A 311 15.44 -9.86 1.82
CA MET A 311 15.57 -11.24 1.36
C MET A 311 15.47 -11.36 -0.17
N VAL A 312 14.59 -10.60 -0.81
CA VAL A 312 14.51 -10.54 -2.28
C VAL A 312 15.81 -10.02 -2.90
N VAL A 313 16.41 -8.95 -2.35
CA VAL A 313 17.71 -8.44 -2.82
C VAL A 313 18.80 -9.51 -2.72
N LEU A 314 18.83 -10.27 -1.62
CA LEU A 314 19.80 -11.36 -1.44
C LEU A 314 19.61 -12.49 -2.48
N VAL A 315 18.36 -12.89 -2.74
CA VAL A 315 18.06 -13.94 -3.74
C VAL A 315 18.43 -13.47 -5.15
N VAL A 316 18.06 -12.25 -5.52
CA VAL A 316 18.39 -11.68 -6.86
C VAL A 316 19.90 -11.56 -7.04
N ALA A 317 20.61 -11.03 -6.04
CA ALA A 317 22.06 -10.88 -6.10
C ALA A 317 22.79 -12.23 -6.21
N ALA A 318 22.30 -13.27 -5.54
CA ALA A 318 22.86 -14.62 -5.64
C ALA A 318 22.68 -15.26 -7.03
N ALA A 319 21.71 -14.81 -7.83
CA ALA A 319 21.43 -15.36 -9.16
C ALA A 319 22.27 -14.73 -10.29
N LEU A 320 22.72 -13.47 -10.13
CA LEU A 320 23.46 -12.72 -11.16
C LEU A 320 24.82 -13.30 -11.59
N PRO A 321 25.65 -13.87 -10.69
CA PRO A 321 26.96 -14.41 -11.05
C PRO A 321 26.93 -15.69 -11.88
N ALA A 322 25.75 -16.30 -12.07
CA ALA A 322 25.57 -17.50 -12.88
C ALA A 322 25.69 -17.22 -14.40
N LEU A 323 25.87 -15.96 -14.81
CA LEU A 323 26.10 -15.59 -16.21
C LEU A 323 27.58 -15.79 -16.58
N PRO A 324 27.91 -16.61 -17.60
CA PRO A 324 29.29 -16.89 -17.97
C PRO A 324 30.05 -15.61 -18.36
N ALA A 325 31.26 -15.45 -17.83
CA ALA A 325 32.15 -14.37 -18.23
C ALA A 325 32.68 -14.61 -19.66
N PRO A 326 32.88 -13.58 -20.48
CA PRO A 326 33.56 -13.74 -21.76
C PRO A 326 35.00 -14.22 -21.54
N PRO A 327 35.52 -15.09 -22.42
CA PRO A 327 36.86 -15.67 -22.27
C PRO A 327 37.93 -14.56 -22.25
N ARG A 328 38.86 -14.66 -21.28
CA ARG A 328 40.04 -13.79 -21.25
C ARG A 328 41.11 -14.44 -22.13
N GLN A 329 41.45 -13.81 -23.26
CA GLN A 329 42.64 -14.21 -24.02
C GLN A 329 43.90 -13.91 -23.21
N ALA A 330 44.76 -14.92 -23.08
CA ALA A 330 46.11 -14.77 -22.57
C ALA A 330 46.91 -13.90 -23.55
N ALA A 331 47.52 -12.83 -23.06
CA ALA A 331 48.42 -12.00 -23.86
C ALA A 331 49.66 -12.83 -24.25
N THR A 332 49.74 -13.26 -25.50
CA THR A 332 50.97 -13.85 -26.05
C THR A 332 52.02 -12.76 -26.21
N LEU A 333 53.15 -12.92 -25.51
CA LEU A 333 54.35 -12.10 -25.69
C LEU A 333 54.91 -12.31 -27.11
N PRO A 334 55.23 -11.23 -27.85
CA PRO A 334 55.75 -11.36 -29.21
C PRO A 334 57.24 -11.74 -29.16
N GLY A 335 57.60 -12.92 -29.66
CA GLY A 335 58.99 -13.28 -29.88
C GLY A 335 59.26 -14.78 -29.92
N SER A 336 58.99 -15.44 -31.04
CA SER A 336 59.61 -16.72 -31.38
C SER A 336 59.75 -16.78 -32.91
N PRO A 337 60.97 -16.86 -33.47
CA PRO A 337 61.15 -16.89 -34.91
C PRO A 337 60.78 -18.26 -35.48
N SER A 338 60.11 -18.24 -36.63
CA SER A 338 59.75 -19.43 -37.42
C SER A 338 60.99 -20.07 -38.07
N GLU A 339 61.24 -21.34 -37.79
CA GLU A 339 62.18 -22.18 -38.54
C GLU A 339 61.67 -22.46 -39.97
N PRO A 340 62.54 -22.48 -41.00
CA PRO A 340 62.15 -22.74 -42.38
C PRO A 340 62.08 -24.25 -42.69
N GLY A 341 61.06 -24.63 -43.47
CA GLY A 341 60.73 -26.01 -43.80
C GLY A 341 61.75 -26.75 -44.68
N GLY A 342 61.94 -28.03 -44.36
CA GLY A 342 62.58 -29.03 -45.22
C GLY A 342 61.54 -29.85 -45.99
N ALA A 343 61.79 -30.03 -47.29
CA ALA A 343 60.97 -30.74 -48.26
C ALA A 343 60.95 -32.28 -48.07
N PRO A 344 59.94 -33.00 -48.57
CA PRO A 344 60.01 -34.45 -48.74
C PRO A 344 60.53 -34.82 -50.14
N GLY A 345 61.24 -35.95 -50.22
CA GLY A 345 61.65 -36.62 -51.47
C GLY A 345 60.56 -37.50 -52.07
#